data_AF-A0A7S2D8T9-F1
#
_entry.id   AF-A0A7S2D8T9-F1
#
_cell.length_a   1.000
_cell.length_b   1.000
_cell.length_c   1.000
_cell.angle_alpha   90.00
_cell.angle_beta   90.00
_cell.angle_gamma   90.00
#
_symmetry.space_group_name_H-M   'P 1'
#
loop_
_entity.id
_entity.type
_entity.pdbx_description
1 polymer ?
#
loop_
_entity_poly.entity_id
_entity_poly.type
_entity_poly.pdbx_seq_one_letter_code
_entity_poly.pdbx_strand_id
1 'polypeptide(L)'
;ENCDATVRSDMLNALDRLAPKSPAAKALMMSYPSLTLPVSDGRLGFGTWQGVYLASHGEGGEPVGDLVVTVAEGVSQRGFTFNAASRASHAVGKEVLQAAAGDAKAVPSGICLVHEKHTSASLGVSKGDLEPAMSRVVPEKWNSEFFQHTYEGPDDMPG
;
A
#
# COMPACT_ATOMS: atom_id res chain seq x y z
N GLU A 1 5.46 -2.67 -17.46
CA GLU A 1 5.69 -3.66 -16.38
C GLU A 1 4.83 -3.32 -15.15
N ASN A 2 4.78 -2.06 -14.69
CA ASN A 2 3.94 -1.55 -13.58
C ASN A 2 2.39 -1.56 -13.81
N CYS A 3 1.83 -2.53 -14.53
CA CYS A 3 0.38 -2.68 -14.75
C CYS A 3 0.08 -4.08 -15.30
N ASP A 4 0.54 -5.11 -14.60
CA ASP A 4 0.33 -6.48 -15.03
C ASP A 4 -1.16 -6.87 -14.90
N ALA A 5 -1.75 -7.41 -15.97
CA ALA A 5 -3.15 -7.79 -16.02
C ALA A 5 -3.48 -8.97 -15.08
N THR A 6 -2.49 -9.79 -14.75
CA THR A 6 -2.61 -10.88 -13.77
C THR A 6 -2.79 -10.36 -12.36
N VAL A 7 -2.09 -9.27 -11.97
CA VAL A 7 -2.26 -8.61 -10.65
C VAL A 7 -3.71 -8.12 -10.48
N ARG A 8 -4.29 -7.51 -11.52
CA ARG A 8 -5.70 -7.08 -11.49
C ARG A 8 -6.65 -8.27 -11.29
N SER A 9 -6.39 -9.37 -11.99
CA SER A 9 -7.24 -10.58 -11.94
C SER A 9 -7.13 -11.25 -10.57
N ASP A 10 -5.93 -11.33 -10.01
CA ASP A 10 -5.63 -11.83 -8.69
C ASP A 10 -6.29 -10.98 -7.59
N MET A 11 -6.23 -9.65 -7.69
CA MET A 11 -6.91 -8.74 -6.76
C MET A 11 -8.43 -8.91 -6.77
N LEU A 12 -9.04 -8.98 -7.96
CA LEU A 12 -10.50 -9.14 -8.08
C LEU A 12 -10.98 -10.47 -7.49
N ASN A 13 -10.27 -11.55 -7.80
CA ASN A 13 -10.59 -12.87 -7.27
C ASN A 13 -10.34 -12.95 -5.74
N ALA A 14 -9.32 -12.27 -5.20
CA ALA A 14 -9.10 -12.16 -3.75
C ALA A 14 -10.27 -11.41 -3.08
N LEU A 15 -10.75 -10.32 -3.68
CA LEU A 15 -11.91 -9.58 -3.19
C LEU A 15 -13.21 -10.38 -3.27
N ASP A 16 -13.38 -11.23 -4.29
CA ASP A 16 -14.51 -12.16 -4.36
C ASP A 16 -14.49 -13.15 -3.21
N ARG A 17 -13.32 -13.59 -2.74
CA ARG A 17 -13.22 -14.47 -1.55
C ARG A 17 -13.43 -13.72 -0.24
N LEU A 18 -12.89 -12.51 -0.12
CA LEU A 18 -12.99 -11.69 1.10
C LEU A 18 -14.40 -11.11 1.30
N ALA A 19 -15.09 -10.77 0.21
CA ALA A 19 -16.41 -10.13 0.24
C ALA A 19 -17.36 -10.66 -0.86
N PRO A 20 -17.70 -11.97 -0.87
CA PRO A 20 -18.36 -12.65 -2.00
C PRO A 20 -19.72 -12.09 -2.44
N LYS A 21 -20.45 -11.41 -1.56
CA LYS A 21 -21.83 -10.94 -1.81
C LYS A 21 -22.07 -9.47 -1.49
N SER A 22 -21.02 -8.68 -1.34
CA SER A 22 -21.16 -7.27 -0.98
C SER A 22 -20.35 -6.37 -1.91
N PRO A 23 -20.95 -5.91 -3.01
CA PRO A 23 -20.35 -4.88 -3.87
C PRO A 23 -19.93 -3.64 -3.06
N ALA A 24 -20.71 -3.29 -2.03
CA ALA A 24 -20.38 -2.21 -1.11
C ALA A 24 -19.12 -2.48 -0.28
N ALA A 25 -18.90 -3.71 0.20
CA ALA A 25 -17.68 -4.06 0.93
C ALA A 25 -16.46 -4.07 0.00
N LYS A 26 -16.59 -4.55 -1.25
CA LYS A 26 -15.51 -4.48 -2.24
C LYS A 26 -15.16 -3.04 -2.59
N ALA A 27 -16.18 -2.19 -2.79
CA ALA A 27 -16.00 -0.77 -3.02
C ALA A 27 -15.32 -0.08 -1.83
N LEU A 28 -15.72 -0.40 -0.59
CA LEU A 28 -15.09 0.12 0.63
C LEU A 28 -13.63 -0.32 0.76
N MET A 29 -13.31 -1.56 0.38
CA MET A 29 -11.93 -2.09 0.39
C MET A 29 -11.05 -1.45 -0.68
N MET A 30 -11.63 -0.95 -1.78
CA MET A 30 -10.88 -0.38 -2.91
C MET A 30 -10.91 1.14 -2.99
N SER A 31 -11.77 1.83 -2.23
CA SER A 31 -12.00 3.26 -2.41
C SER A 31 -11.45 4.08 -1.26
N TYR A 32 -10.34 4.77 -1.52
CA TYR A 32 -9.99 6.01 -0.83
C TYR A 32 -10.16 7.16 -1.83
N PRO A 33 -10.94 8.21 -1.50
CA PRO A 33 -11.18 9.33 -2.42
C PRO A 33 -9.95 10.24 -2.60
N SER A 34 -8.88 9.98 -1.87
CA SER A 34 -7.65 10.78 -1.91
C SER A 34 -6.45 9.91 -1.57
N LEU A 35 -5.31 10.22 -2.19
CA LEU A 35 -4.02 9.57 -1.96
C LEU A 35 -3.01 10.65 -1.57
N THR A 36 -2.24 10.42 -0.52
CA THR A 36 -1.12 11.29 -0.13
C THR A 36 0.19 10.63 -0.54
N LEU A 37 0.97 11.31 -1.37
CA LEU A 37 2.25 10.83 -1.87
C LEU A 37 3.38 11.78 -1.48
N PRO A 38 4.55 11.27 -1.07
CA PRO A 38 5.72 12.12 -0.84
C PRO A 38 6.21 12.73 -2.17
N VAL A 39 6.71 13.96 -2.10
CA VAL A 39 7.39 14.66 -3.20
C VAL A 39 8.83 14.96 -2.78
N SER A 40 9.79 14.59 -3.62
CA SER A 40 11.24 14.69 -3.37
C SER A 40 11.93 15.15 -4.64
N ASP A 41 12.78 16.18 -4.58
CA ASP A 41 13.54 16.67 -5.75
C ASP A 41 12.69 16.90 -7.01
N GLY A 42 11.47 17.42 -6.83
CA GLY A 42 10.52 17.67 -7.92
C GLY A 42 9.88 16.41 -8.51
N ARG A 43 9.98 15.25 -7.85
CA ARG A 43 9.43 13.97 -8.30
C ARG A 43 8.54 13.35 -7.24
N LEU A 44 7.52 12.60 -7.66
CA LEU A 44 6.72 11.75 -6.76
C LEU A 44 7.59 10.60 -6.24
N GLY A 45 7.55 10.35 -4.93
CA GLY A 45 8.41 9.40 -4.24
C GLY A 45 7.96 7.93 -4.35
N PHE A 46 7.64 7.46 -5.55
CA PHE A 46 7.25 6.07 -5.80
C PHE A 46 8.41 5.07 -5.57
N GLY A 47 8.04 3.85 -5.20
CA GLY A 47 8.84 2.65 -5.38
C GLY A 47 8.92 2.19 -6.85
N THR A 48 9.84 1.26 -7.15
CA THR A 48 10.08 0.73 -8.50
C THR A 48 8.80 0.22 -9.19
N TRP A 49 7.92 -0.41 -8.41
CA TRP A 49 6.72 -1.09 -8.91
C TRP A 49 5.40 -0.39 -8.53
N GLN A 50 5.47 0.82 -7.96
CA GLN A 50 4.28 1.52 -7.49
C GLN A 50 3.64 2.36 -8.62
N GLY A 51 2.30 2.38 -8.64
CA GLY A 51 1.49 3.16 -9.57
C GLY A 51 0.21 3.69 -8.92
N VAL A 52 -0.40 4.72 -9.52
CA VAL A 52 -1.70 5.27 -9.10
C VAL A 52 -2.78 4.75 -10.03
N TYR A 53 -3.79 4.09 -9.47
CA TYR A 53 -4.90 3.51 -10.21
C TYR A 53 -6.22 4.17 -9.83
N LEU A 54 -7.03 4.47 -10.83
CA LEU A 54 -8.42 4.93 -10.65
C LEU A 54 -9.35 3.74 -10.92
N ALA A 55 -10.05 3.28 -9.88
CA ALA A 55 -11.06 2.24 -10.01
C ALA A 55 -12.45 2.87 -10.21
N SER A 56 -12.96 2.83 -11.45
CA SER A 56 -14.33 3.24 -11.74
C SER A 56 -15.32 2.11 -11.47
N HIS A 57 -16.47 2.44 -10.89
CA HIS A 57 -17.55 1.50 -10.59
C HIS A 57 -18.79 1.94 -11.37
N GLY A 58 -18.96 1.43 -12.59
CA GLY A 58 -20.09 1.77 -13.47
C GLY A 58 -20.05 0.95 -14.77
N GLU A 59 -21.17 0.90 -15.49
CA GLU A 59 -21.19 0.35 -16.85
C GLU A 59 -20.40 1.27 -17.77
N GLY A 60 -19.45 0.72 -18.53
CA GLY A 60 -18.48 1.50 -19.30
C GLY A 60 -19.14 2.44 -20.32
N GLY A 61 -18.54 3.60 -20.55
CA GLY A 61 -18.96 4.56 -21.58
C GLY A 61 -19.08 6.01 -21.10
N GLU A 62 -19.12 6.26 -19.79
CA GLU A 62 -19.22 7.61 -19.23
C GLU A 62 -17.91 8.08 -18.55
N PRO A 63 -17.62 9.40 -18.55
CA PRO A 63 -16.48 9.96 -17.82
C PRO A 63 -16.52 9.61 -16.33
N VAL A 64 -15.37 9.18 -15.79
CA VAL A 64 -15.22 8.68 -14.41
C VAL A 64 -15.15 9.80 -13.36
N GLY A 65 -14.99 11.06 -13.78
CA GLY A 65 -14.94 12.25 -12.94
C GLY A 65 -13.68 13.11 -13.14
N ASP A 66 -13.60 14.23 -12.43
CA ASP A 66 -12.45 15.15 -12.45
C ASP A 66 -11.45 14.80 -11.33
N LEU A 67 -10.15 14.83 -11.64
CA LEU A 67 -9.07 14.63 -10.67
C LEU A 67 -8.37 15.96 -10.39
N VAL A 68 -8.19 16.29 -9.10
CA VAL A 68 -7.46 17.48 -8.64
C VAL A 68 -6.15 17.04 -7.99
N VAL A 69 -5.04 17.63 -8.43
CA VAL A 69 -3.70 17.40 -7.85
C VAL A 69 -3.25 18.65 -7.11
N THR A 70 -2.90 18.51 -5.84
CA THR A 70 -2.35 19.58 -5.00
C THR A 70 -0.92 19.23 -4.58
N VAL A 71 0.01 20.16 -4.79
CA VAL A 71 1.42 20.05 -4.35
C VAL A 71 1.69 21.17 -3.36
N ALA A 72 2.22 20.83 -2.18
CA ALA A 72 2.52 21.77 -1.10
C ALA A 72 4.05 21.86 -0.86
N GLU A 73 4.54 23.07 -0.56
CA GLU A 73 5.96 23.33 -0.25
C GLU A 73 6.28 23.13 1.24
N GLY A 74 7.56 22.89 1.57
CA GLY A 74 8.05 22.93 2.96
C GLY A 74 8.11 21.58 3.70
N VAL A 75 8.36 20.49 2.99
CA VAL A 75 8.47 19.15 3.59
C VAL A 75 9.94 18.82 3.90
N SER A 76 10.23 18.39 5.14
CA SER A 76 11.50 17.69 5.46
C SER A 76 11.30 16.19 5.26
N GLN A 77 12.26 15.52 4.66
CA GLN A 77 12.18 14.10 4.36
C GLN A 77 13.43 13.35 4.82
N ARG A 78 13.21 12.17 5.40
CA ARG A 78 14.24 11.23 5.80
C ARG A 78 13.91 9.86 5.23
N GLY A 79 14.91 9.19 4.68
CA GLY A 79 14.81 7.80 4.24
C GLY A 79 15.67 6.92 5.14
N PHE A 80 15.21 5.71 5.38
CA PHE A 80 16.01 4.63 5.94
C PHE A 80 15.63 3.31 5.27
N THR A 81 16.53 2.34 5.30
CA THR A 81 16.27 0.99 4.79
C THR A 81 16.00 0.08 5.97
N PHE A 82 14.88 -0.64 5.92
CA PHE A 82 14.57 -1.71 6.86
C PHE A 82 14.79 -3.05 6.16
N ASN A 83 15.58 -3.92 6.77
CA ASN A 83 15.85 -5.26 6.24
C ASN A 83 15.05 -6.28 7.06
N ALA A 84 13.94 -6.75 6.51
CA ALA A 84 13.17 -7.82 7.12
C ALA A 84 13.91 -9.17 6.93
N ALA A 85 14.01 -9.95 8.01
CA ALA A 85 14.63 -11.28 7.94
C ALA A 85 13.70 -12.34 7.32
N SER A 86 12.38 -12.14 7.42
CA SER A 86 11.34 -13.01 6.88
C SER A 86 10.01 -12.25 6.76
N ARG A 87 9.07 -12.84 6.02
CA ARG A 87 7.67 -12.41 6.00
C ARG A 87 7.08 -12.48 7.41
N ALA A 88 6.68 -11.33 7.95
CA ALA A 88 6.01 -11.17 9.24
C ALA A 88 5.53 -9.71 9.41
N SER A 89 4.77 -9.46 10.48
CA SER A 89 4.56 -8.10 10.98
C SER A 89 5.76 -7.65 11.83
N HIS A 90 6.42 -6.55 11.43
CA HIS A 90 7.59 -6.02 12.14
C HIS A 90 7.26 -4.67 12.80
N ALA A 91 7.67 -4.51 14.06
CA ALA A 91 7.53 -3.24 14.77
C ALA A 91 8.66 -2.27 14.38
N VAL A 92 8.38 -1.32 13.47
CA VAL A 92 9.35 -0.32 12.95
C VAL A 92 9.28 1.05 13.64
N GLY A 93 8.56 1.15 14.77
CA GLY A 93 8.26 2.43 15.41
C GLY A 93 9.51 3.16 15.93
N LYS A 94 10.56 2.45 16.33
CA LYS A 94 11.78 3.07 16.87
C LYS A 94 12.58 3.75 15.76
N GLU A 95 12.69 3.09 14.62
CA GLU A 95 13.39 3.53 13.43
C GLU A 95 12.70 4.77 12.85
N VAL A 96 11.38 4.74 12.75
CA VAL A 96 10.56 5.89 12.33
C VAL A 96 10.74 7.07 13.28
N LEU A 97 10.66 6.85 14.60
CA LEU A 97 10.88 7.91 15.60
C LEU A 97 12.29 8.49 15.52
N GLN A 98 13.31 7.64 15.36
CA GLN A 98 14.69 8.07 15.24
C GLN A 98 14.92 8.91 13.98
N ALA A 99 14.36 8.49 12.85
CA ALA A 99 14.43 9.23 11.60
C ALA A 99 13.74 10.60 11.74
N ALA A 100 12.57 10.65 12.37
CA ALA A 100 11.79 11.88 12.51
C ALA A 100 12.24 12.82 13.64
N ALA A 101 13.05 12.35 14.61
CA ALA A 101 13.31 13.06 15.87
C ALA A 101 13.89 14.48 15.71
N GLY A 102 14.73 14.70 14.68
CA GLY A 102 15.31 16.02 14.41
C GLY A 102 14.27 17.00 13.89
N ASP A 103 13.51 16.57 12.89
CA ASP A 103 12.52 17.40 12.18
C ASP A 103 11.27 17.64 13.06
N ALA A 104 10.84 16.64 13.84
CA ALA A 104 9.70 16.73 14.75
C ALA A 104 9.88 17.80 15.83
N LYS A 105 11.12 18.06 16.29
CA LYS A 105 11.40 19.13 17.27
C LYS A 105 11.19 20.53 16.69
N ALA A 106 11.34 20.69 15.38
CA ALA A 106 11.13 21.96 14.68
C ALA A 106 9.64 22.21 14.33
N VAL A 107 8.77 21.22 14.54
CA VAL A 107 7.36 21.25 14.17
C VAL A 107 6.49 21.03 15.41
N PRO A 108 6.13 22.09 16.15
CA PRO A 108 5.30 21.98 17.37
C PRO A 108 3.91 21.37 17.11
N SER A 109 3.40 21.49 15.88
CA SER A 109 2.17 20.87 15.40
C SER A 109 2.28 20.67 13.89
N GLY A 110 1.99 19.47 13.38
CA GLY A 110 2.13 19.13 11.96
C GLY A 110 1.72 17.69 11.65
N ILE A 111 2.01 17.25 10.42
CA ILE A 111 1.71 15.90 9.92
C ILE A 111 3.03 15.17 9.65
N CYS A 112 3.12 13.91 10.08
CA CYS A 112 4.20 12.99 9.70
C CYS A 112 3.64 11.94 8.73
N LEU A 113 4.16 11.92 7.51
CA LEU A 113 3.83 10.90 6.51
C LEU A 113 4.94 9.84 6.51
N VAL A 114 4.56 8.58 6.75
CA VAL A 114 5.44 7.42 6.58
C VAL A 114 4.99 6.68 5.33
N HIS A 115 5.87 6.59 4.34
CA HIS A 115 5.58 5.99 3.04
C HIS A 115 6.54 4.82 2.78
N GLU A 116 5.99 3.61 2.66
CA GLU A 116 6.75 2.42 2.29
C GLU A 116 6.92 2.36 0.76
N LYS A 117 8.16 2.21 0.29
CA LYS A 117 8.48 2.23 -1.15
C LYS A 117 8.48 0.84 -1.80
N HIS A 118 8.06 -0.20 -1.09
CA HIS A 118 7.92 -1.56 -1.63
C HIS A 118 6.46 -1.88 -1.92
N THR A 119 6.19 -2.72 -2.92
CA THR A 119 4.82 -3.15 -3.29
C THR A 119 4.32 -4.32 -2.45
N SER A 120 5.23 -5.12 -1.90
CA SER A 120 4.90 -6.26 -1.01
C SER A 120 4.98 -5.96 0.48
N ALA A 121 5.19 -4.69 0.85
CA ALA A 121 5.15 -4.25 2.24
C ALA A 121 4.00 -3.28 2.47
N SER A 122 3.48 -3.25 3.69
CA SER A 122 2.39 -2.37 4.09
C SER A 122 2.63 -1.85 5.51
N LEU A 123 2.20 -0.62 5.76
CA LEU A 123 2.28 0.02 7.07
C LEU A 123 0.92 -0.07 7.76
N GLY A 124 0.95 -0.42 9.04
CA GLY A 124 -0.24 -0.48 9.88
C GLY A 124 0.03 0.05 11.28
N VAL A 125 -1.00 0.62 11.90
CA VAL A 125 -0.97 1.00 13.32
C VAL A 125 -1.82 0.02 14.10
N SER A 126 -1.20 -0.74 14.98
CA SER A 126 -1.87 -1.77 15.78
C SER A 126 -1.23 -1.91 17.15
N LYS A 127 -1.92 -2.63 18.04
CA LYS A 127 -1.34 -3.10 19.30
C LYS A 127 -0.85 -4.53 19.10
N GLY A 128 0.47 -4.72 19.06
CA GLY A 128 1.09 -6.04 18.99
C GLY A 128 1.23 -6.59 17.58
N ASP A 129 1.64 -7.86 17.51
CA ASP A 129 1.91 -8.58 16.27
C ASP A 129 0.61 -8.86 15.49
N LEU A 130 0.54 -8.36 14.25
CA LEU A 130 -0.60 -8.57 13.35
C LEU A 130 -0.50 -9.87 12.55
N GLU A 131 0.67 -10.52 12.51
CA GLU A 131 0.91 -11.66 11.64
C GLU A 131 -0.14 -12.77 11.83
N PRO A 132 -0.49 -13.22 13.06
CA PRO A 132 -1.48 -14.28 13.23
C PRO A 132 -2.89 -13.92 12.73
N ALA A 133 -3.24 -12.62 12.74
CA ALA A 133 -4.52 -12.16 12.22
C ALA A 133 -4.49 -12.09 10.68
N MET A 134 -3.38 -11.61 10.12
CA MET A 134 -3.19 -11.49 8.67
C MET A 134 -3.19 -12.84 7.99
N SER A 135 -2.41 -13.82 8.47
CA SER A 135 -2.38 -15.16 7.87
C SER A 135 -3.67 -15.97 8.06
N ARG A 136 -4.62 -15.51 8.90
CA ARG A 136 -6.00 -16.04 8.94
C ARG A 136 -6.90 -15.46 7.86
N VAL A 137 -6.68 -14.20 7.46
CA VAL A 137 -7.50 -13.50 6.46
C VAL A 137 -6.99 -13.79 5.04
N VAL A 138 -5.67 -13.73 4.84
CA VAL A 138 -4.98 -14.05 3.59
C VAL A 138 -3.87 -15.06 3.89
N PRO A 139 -4.18 -16.38 3.84
CA PRO A 139 -3.21 -17.42 4.13
C PRO A 139 -2.20 -17.61 2.99
N GLU A 140 -0.93 -17.85 3.34
CA GLU A 140 0.19 -18.04 2.40
C GLU A 140 -0.07 -19.10 1.31
N LYS A 141 -0.81 -20.15 1.64
CA LYS A 141 -1.19 -21.21 0.68
C LYS A 141 -1.94 -20.70 -0.56
N TRP A 142 -2.56 -19.50 -0.51
CA TRP A 142 -3.18 -18.86 -1.68
C TRP A 142 -2.18 -18.63 -2.82
N ASN A 143 -0.88 -18.49 -2.51
CA ASN A 143 0.19 -18.41 -3.51
C ASN A 143 0.22 -19.64 -4.42
N SER A 144 -0.02 -20.84 -3.86
CA SER A 144 -0.02 -22.09 -4.62
C SER A 144 -1.40 -22.51 -5.14
N GLU A 145 -2.48 -22.06 -4.50
CA GLU A 145 -3.85 -22.50 -4.81
C GLU A 145 -4.56 -21.60 -5.83
N PHE A 146 -4.13 -20.35 -5.98
CA PHE A 146 -5.01 -19.32 -6.53
C PHE A 146 -4.31 -18.20 -7.33
N PHE A 147 -3.22 -17.61 -6.81
CA PHE A 147 -2.57 -16.49 -7.50
C PHE A 147 -1.82 -16.95 -8.76
N GLN A 148 -1.99 -16.20 -9.86
CA GLN A 148 -1.35 -16.49 -11.14
C GLN A 148 -0.07 -15.69 -11.35
N HIS A 149 0.09 -14.58 -10.64
CA HIS A 149 1.28 -13.75 -10.72
C HIS A 149 2.50 -14.46 -10.11
N THR A 150 3.49 -14.78 -10.94
CA THR A 150 4.71 -15.52 -10.56
C THR A 150 6.01 -14.79 -10.89
N TYR A 151 5.90 -13.57 -11.44
CA TYR A 151 7.06 -12.82 -11.95
C TYR A 151 7.98 -12.28 -10.86
N GLU A 152 7.45 -12.00 -9.67
CA GLU A 152 8.21 -11.41 -8.56
C GLU A 152 8.90 -12.48 -7.67
N GLY A 153 8.71 -13.78 -7.96
CA GLY A 153 9.27 -14.90 -7.19
C GLY A 153 8.37 -15.37 -6.04
N PRO A 154 8.62 -16.55 -5.46
CA PRO A 154 7.73 -17.16 -4.45
C PRO A 154 7.62 -16.36 -3.14
N ASP A 155 8.63 -15.52 -2.85
CA ASP A 155 8.78 -14.72 -1.65
C ASP A 155 8.13 -13.33 -1.72
N ASP A 156 7.76 -12.86 -2.92
CA ASP A 156 7.12 -11.57 -3.17
C ASP A 156 5.62 -11.72 -3.56
N MET A 157 5.10 -12.96 -3.48
CA MET A 157 3.67 -13.23 -3.69
C MET A 157 2.83 -12.77 -2.48
N PRO A 158 1.58 -12.30 -2.66
CA PRO A 158 0.77 -11.64 -1.63
C PRO A 158 0.22 -12.56 -0.51
N GLY A 159 0.83 -13.72 -0.33
CA GLY A 159 0.51 -14.71 0.69
C GLY A 159 1.41 -14.58 1.88
#